data_AF-A0A7R9LUD3-F1
#
_entry.id   AF-A0A7R9LUD3-F1
#
_cell.length_a   1.000
_cell.length_b   1.000
_cell.length_c   1.000
_cell.angle_alpha   90.00
_cell.angle_beta   90.00
_cell.angle_gamma   90.00
#
_symmetry.space_group_name_H-M   'P 1'
#
loop_
_entity.id
_entity.type
_entity.pdbx_description
1 polymer ?
#
loop_
_entity_poly.entity_id
_entity_poly.type
_entity_poly.pdbx_seq_one_letter_code
_entity_poly.pdbx_strand_id
1 'polypeptide(L)'
;MSYIIIDRIVIARHNYIPIDSHTDLPLEKAEEYVILDSTGEWWTARDKYGHIGLIPSNYVEEKLIISSDSLTKYEWFSPHLDRDQSETILRADNRDGAFLVRLSATEEKCFTISLLVKNGNHSEIKHYLIQRSNEGSYFIRQQEFFSSVEELITFHRQSRGHLATKLKYVPKANINNLVNDLRNLHITKVHYGSFATGGAGLVMIEGNSVEKRGRVTAGCAGIWSDHQIEPWRRITKFLKSEGSVPAIQLAHAGRKACTQPVVNTSIADEDGGWPTIGPSAVPFSKSLWKVPKEATIEDIEELEESFVSAAKRAVEAGFEVLELHFAHGYLVSSFLSPLTNQRTDKYGGSLENRMRFGLEIASKVRKSIPEDIPIGVRISVTDYADNGWDIKQSIDFAKELKKIGIDFIDCSSGGVVSYVDYNFLNTNVVQLKGAQSIQKEVGIATAAVGKITDPHFAEKILQENGATLIF
;
A
#
# COMPACT_ATOMS: atom_id res chain seq x y z
N MET A 1 -33.81 33.92 -15.27
CA MET A 1 -33.52 33.08 -16.46
C MET A 1 -32.03 32.78 -16.50
N SER A 2 -31.68 31.55 -16.16
CA SER A 2 -30.46 30.85 -16.61
C SER A 2 -30.61 29.41 -16.12
N TYR A 3 -31.19 28.58 -16.99
CA TYR A 3 -31.31 27.14 -16.79
C TYR A 3 -29.93 26.50 -16.91
N ILE A 4 -29.54 25.66 -15.96
CA ILE A 4 -28.50 24.66 -16.19
C ILE A 4 -29.23 23.36 -16.53
N ILE A 5 -29.34 23.11 -17.83
CA ILE A 5 -29.77 21.83 -18.39
C ILE A 5 -28.59 20.86 -18.22
N ILE A 6 -28.81 19.75 -17.53
CA ILE A 6 -27.86 18.62 -17.57
C ILE A 6 -28.14 17.90 -18.88
N ASP A 7 -27.33 18.17 -19.89
CA ASP A 7 -27.40 17.53 -21.19
C ASP A 7 -27.23 16.01 -21.03
N ARG A 8 -28.22 15.22 -21.48
CA ARG A 8 -28.14 13.75 -21.47
C ARG A 8 -27.22 13.30 -22.61
N ILE A 9 -26.04 12.74 -22.28
CA ILE A 9 -25.03 12.39 -23.29
C ILE A 9 -25.08 10.90 -23.62
N VAL A 10 -24.94 10.57 -24.91
CA VAL A 10 -24.80 9.20 -25.42
C VAL A 10 -23.51 9.06 -26.23
N ILE A 11 -22.97 7.86 -26.31
CA ILE A 11 -21.84 7.50 -27.19
C ILE A 11 -22.35 6.60 -28.32
N ALA A 12 -21.97 6.89 -29.55
CA ALA A 12 -22.31 6.03 -30.69
C ALA A 12 -21.54 4.70 -30.65
N ARG A 13 -22.26 3.57 -30.67
CA ARG A 13 -21.70 2.20 -30.76
C ARG A 13 -21.33 1.81 -32.18
N HIS A 14 -22.02 2.40 -33.15
CA HIS A 14 -21.89 2.10 -34.58
C HIS A 14 -21.89 3.39 -35.40
N ASN A 15 -21.26 3.36 -36.57
CA ASN A 15 -21.42 4.44 -37.54
C ASN A 15 -22.85 4.41 -38.10
N TYR A 16 -23.44 5.58 -38.33
CA TYR A 16 -24.70 5.75 -39.04
C TYR A 16 -24.52 6.80 -40.14
N ILE A 17 -24.86 6.42 -41.36
CA ILE A 17 -24.85 7.31 -42.52
C ILE A 17 -26.31 7.64 -42.83
N PRO A 18 -26.74 8.91 -42.71
CA PRO A 18 -28.10 9.36 -43.00
C PRO A 18 -28.55 8.97 -44.40
N ILE A 19 -29.78 8.48 -44.51
CA ILE A 19 -30.44 8.28 -45.82
C ILE A 19 -31.01 9.62 -46.32
N ASP A 20 -31.49 10.47 -45.39
CA ASP A 20 -31.90 11.85 -45.65
C ASP A 20 -31.05 12.82 -44.83
N SER A 21 -30.07 13.47 -45.47
CA SER A 21 -29.15 14.40 -44.83
C SER A 21 -29.79 15.71 -44.37
N HIS A 22 -31.08 15.95 -44.64
CA HIS A 22 -31.78 17.15 -44.19
C HIS A 22 -32.49 16.96 -42.84
N THR A 23 -32.71 15.72 -42.40
CA THR A 23 -33.49 15.39 -41.21
C THR A 23 -32.70 14.54 -40.20
N ASP A 24 -31.84 13.66 -40.68
CA ASP A 24 -31.06 12.73 -39.88
C ASP A 24 -29.63 13.24 -39.62
N LEU A 25 -29.12 12.94 -38.42
CA LEU A 25 -27.77 13.29 -38.00
C LEU A 25 -26.84 12.07 -38.13
N PRO A 26 -25.65 12.19 -38.75
CA PRO A 26 -24.71 11.08 -38.85
C PRO A 26 -24.13 10.70 -37.49
N LEU A 27 -23.92 9.39 -37.29
CA LEU A 27 -23.18 8.87 -36.13
C LEU A 27 -21.78 8.42 -36.54
N GLU A 28 -20.78 8.84 -35.79
CA GLU A 28 -19.43 8.29 -35.84
C GLU A 28 -19.16 7.48 -34.58
N LYS A 29 -18.72 6.24 -34.73
CA LYS A 29 -18.49 5.31 -33.62
C LYS A 29 -17.50 5.92 -32.62
N ALA A 30 -17.85 5.81 -31.34
CA ALA A 30 -17.16 6.36 -30.17
C ALA A 30 -17.25 7.90 -30.00
N GLU A 31 -17.98 8.61 -30.86
CA GLU A 31 -18.27 10.04 -30.67
C GLU A 31 -19.49 10.27 -29.76
N GLU A 32 -19.53 11.46 -29.15
CA GLU A 32 -20.53 11.85 -28.17
C GLU A 32 -21.62 12.76 -28.77
N TYR A 33 -22.85 12.53 -28.33
CA TYR A 33 -24.02 13.26 -28.78
C TYR A 33 -24.88 13.67 -27.58
N VAL A 34 -25.43 14.89 -27.63
CA VAL A 34 -26.35 15.40 -26.62
C VAL A 34 -27.78 15.08 -27.04
N ILE A 35 -28.52 14.36 -26.21
CA ILE A 35 -29.92 14.03 -26.44
C ILE A 35 -30.81 15.20 -26.01
N LEU A 36 -31.58 15.70 -26.98
CA LEU A 36 -32.58 16.76 -26.79
C LEU A 36 -33.98 16.18 -26.58
N ASP A 37 -34.27 15.04 -27.22
CA ASP A 37 -35.51 14.28 -27.04
C ASP A 37 -35.24 12.77 -27.26
N SER A 38 -35.88 11.93 -26.45
CA SER A 38 -35.68 10.47 -26.43
C SER A 38 -36.97 9.66 -26.54
N THR A 39 -38.05 10.27 -27.04
CA THR A 39 -39.31 9.54 -27.23
C THR A 39 -39.28 8.69 -28.50
N GLY A 40 -39.38 7.37 -28.35
CA GLY A 40 -39.47 6.42 -29.46
C GLY A 40 -38.12 5.86 -29.91
N GLU A 41 -38.08 5.27 -31.11
CA GLU A 41 -36.92 4.55 -31.65
C GLU A 41 -35.88 5.48 -32.32
N TRP A 42 -36.29 6.70 -32.68
CA TRP A 42 -35.43 7.75 -33.23
C TRP A 42 -35.39 8.93 -32.26
N TRP A 43 -34.19 9.27 -31.82
CA TRP A 43 -33.97 10.33 -30.83
C TRP A 43 -33.49 11.60 -31.51
N THR A 44 -33.90 12.76 -30.99
CA THR A 44 -33.35 14.04 -31.45
C THR A 44 -32.06 14.31 -30.69
N ALA A 45 -30.96 14.47 -31.41
CA ALA A 45 -29.64 14.68 -30.83
C ALA A 45 -28.90 15.87 -31.46
N ARG A 46 -27.90 16.36 -30.75
CA ARG A 46 -26.99 17.41 -31.19
C ARG A 46 -25.55 16.92 -31.16
N ASP A 47 -24.83 17.11 -32.26
CA ASP A 47 -23.39 16.78 -32.34
C ASP A 47 -22.50 17.85 -31.67
N LYS A 48 -21.19 17.59 -31.64
CA LYS A 48 -20.18 18.52 -31.09
C LYS A 48 -20.05 19.84 -31.86
N TYR A 49 -20.58 19.91 -33.08
CA TYR A 49 -20.56 21.09 -33.96
C TYR A 49 -21.84 21.92 -33.85
N GLY A 50 -22.84 21.42 -33.11
CA GLY A 50 -24.11 22.10 -32.87
C GLY A 50 -25.20 21.75 -33.89
N HIS A 51 -24.96 20.81 -34.82
CA HIS A 51 -26.00 20.34 -35.73
C HIS A 51 -26.99 19.46 -34.98
N ILE A 52 -28.28 19.58 -35.33
CA ILE A 52 -29.37 18.86 -34.71
C ILE A 52 -30.05 18.00 -35.77
N GLY A 53 -30.32 16.74 -35.43
CA GLY A 53 -31.08 15.82 -36.28
C GLY A 53 -31.45 14.54 -35.54
N LEU A 54 -32.15 13.65 -36.24
CA LEU A 54 -32.57 12.36 -35.70
C LEU A 54 -31.43 11.33 -35.74
N ILE A 55 -31.33 10.54 -34.68
CA ILE A 55 -30.39 9.41 -34.57
C ILE A 55 -31.12 8.13 -34.16
N PRO A 56 -30.71 6.94 -34.64
CA PRO A 56 -31.30 5.68 -34.21
C PRO A 56 -30.85 5.33 -32.78
N SER A 57 -31.81 5.21 -31.86
CA SER A 57 -31.55 4.98 -30.43
C SER A 57 -30.79 3.69 -30.13
N ASN A 58 -30.97 2.64 -30.94
CA ASN A 58 -30.26 1.37 -30.81
C ASN A 58 -28.79 1.43 -31.23
N TYR A 59 -28.34 2.54 -31.84
CA TYR A 59 -26.95 2.75 -32.27
C TYR A 59 -26.12 3.50 -31.24
N VAL A 60 -26.73 3.93 -30.14
CA VAL A 60 -26.08 4.73 -29.11
C VAL A 60 -26.23 4.07 -27.73
N GLU A 61 -25.30 4.37 -26.84
CA GLU A 61 -25.29 3.92 -25.45
C GLU A 61 -25.27 5.14 -24.54
N GLU A 62 -26.06 5.11 -23.47
CA GLU A 62 -26.00 6.18 -22.47
C GLU A 62 -24.61 6.24 -21.86
N LYS A 63 -23.97 7.40 -22.01
CA LYS A 63 -22.81 7.74 -21.21
C LYS A 63 -23.37 8.15 -19.85
N LEU A 64 -23.40 7.20 -18.92
CA LEU A 64 -23.67 7.47 -17.51
C LEU A 64 -22.64 8.48 -16.99
N ILE A 65 -22.94 9.78 -17.13
CA ILE A 65 -22.29 10.81 -16.35
C ILE A 65 -22.87 10.65 -14.95
N ILE A 66 -22.27 9.75 -14.18
CA ILE A 66 -22.55 9.66 -12.75
C ILE A 66 -22.17 11.03 -12.19
N SER A 67 -23.15 11.72 -11.63
CA SER A 67 -23.01 13.05 -11.00
C SER A 67 -22.04 13.08 -9.80
N SER A 68 -21.28 11.99 -9.56
CA SER A 68 -20.25 11.89 -8.54
C SER A 68 -18.95 12.59 -8.96
N ASP A 69 -18.61 12.63 -10.26
CA ASP A 69 -17.34 13.22 -10.71
C ASP A 69 -17.25 14.71 -10.38
N SER A 70 -18.36 15.44 -10.47
CA SER A 70 -18.43 16.84 -10.07
C SER A 70 -18.34 17.05 -8.56
N LEU A 71 -18.65 16.02 -7.75
CA LEU A 71 -18.56 16.09 -6.29
C LEU A 71 -17.16 15.67 -5.78
N THR A 72 -16.36 14.96 -6.58
CA THR A 72 -14.99 14.56 -6.20
C THR A 72 -14.06 15.73 -5.90
N LYS A 73 -14.41 16.94 -6.38
CA LYS A 73 -13.69 18.18 -6.05
C LYS A 73 -13.86 18.62 -4.59
N TYR A 74 -14.82 18.07 -3.86
CA TYR A 74 -15.06 18.41 -2.46
C TYR A 74 -14.41 17.41 -1.52
N GLU A 75 -13.60 17.91 -0.57
CA GLU A 75 -12.91 17.07 0.43
C GLU A 75 -13.86 16.23 1.30
N TRP A 76 -15.12 16.66 1.45
CA TRP A 76 -16.12 15.94 2.23
C TRP A 76 -16.75 14.76 1.48
N PHE A 77 -16.51 14.63 0.17
CA PHE A 77 -17.08 13.56 -0.65
C PHE A 77 -16.07 12.42 -0.81
N SER A 78 -16.49 11.21 -0.50
CA SER A 78 -15.67 10.01 -0.53
C SER A 78 -16.49 8.85 -1.10
N PRO A 79 -16.60 8.74 -2.44
CA PRO A 79 -17.55 7.85 -3.10
C PRO A 79 -17.26 6.36 -2.85
N HIS A 80 -16.00 6.02 -2.55
CA HIS A 80 -15.54 4.64 -2.39
C HIS A 80 -15.69 4.08 -0.97
N LEU A 81 -16.07 4.92 0.00
CA LEU A 81 -16.18 4.47 1.39
C LEU A 81 -17.47 3.70 1.62
N ASP A 82 -17.36 2.55 2.28
CA ASP A 82 -18.50 1.87 2.86
C ASP A 82 -18.86 2.44 4.25
N ARG A 83 -19.90 1.85 4.87
CA ARG A 83 -20.38 2.27 6.18
C ARG A 83 -19.31 2.11 7.26
N ASP A 84 -18.66 0.95 7.35
CA ASP A 84 -17.75 0.61 8.45
C ASP A 84 -16.46 1.43 8.37
N GLN A 85 -15.96 1.65 7.16
CA GLN A 85 -14.84 2.54 6.86
C GLN A 85 -15.18 3.98 7.26
N SER A 86 -16.36 4.48 6.92
CA SER A 86 -16.80 5.82 7.32
C SER A 86 -16.89 5.97 8.84
N GLU A 87 -17.36 4.93 9.55
CA GLU A 87 -17.43 4.94 11.00
C GLU A 87 -16.06 4.99 11.65
N THR A 88 -15.11 4.18 11.14
CA THR A 88 -13.73 4.15 11.62
C THR A 88 -13.07 5.52 11.48
N ILE A 89 -13.21 6.16 10.32
CA ILE A 89 -12.64 7.49 10.02
C ILE A 89 -13.19 8.54 10.99
N LEU A 90 -14.50 8.56 11.18
CA LEU A 90 -15.17 9.54 12.02
C LEU A 90 -14.85 9.33 13.51
N ARG A 91 -14.80 8.07 13.99
CA ARG A 91 -14.38 7.76 15.37
C ARG A 91 -12.96 8.21 15.64
N ALA A 92 -12.05 8.03 14.68
CA ALA A 92 -10.67 8.51 14.81
C ALA A 92 -10.57 10.05 14.85
N ASP A 93 -11.41 10.76 14.08
CA ASP A 93 -11.47 12.23 14.11
C ASP A 93 -12.05 12.76 15.44
N ASN A 94 -13.07 12.09 15.98
CA ASN A 94 -13.66 12.33 17.31
C ASN A 94 -14.08 13.78 17.60
N ARG A 95 -14.48 14.56 16.59
CA ARG A 95 -15.04 15.91 16.78
C ARG A 95 -16.54 15.90 16.54
N ASP A 96 -17.32 16.53 17.44
CA ASP A 96 -18.77 16.70 17.22
C ASP A 96 -19.02 17.44 15.91
N GLY A 97 -19.91 16.90 15.07
CA GLY A 97 -20.20 17.44 13.75
C GLY A 97 -19.13 17.12 12.70
N ALA A 98 -18.20 16.19 12.95
CA ALA A 98 -17.37 15.61 11.91
C ALA A 98 -18.23 14.77 10.96
N PHE A 99 -18.04 14.93 9.65
CA PHE A 99 -18.86 14.24 8.66
C PHE A 99 -18.11 13.94 7.36
N LEU A 100 -18.67 13.02 6.59
CA LEU A 100 -18.32 12.77 5.20
C LEU A 100 -19.56 12.29 4.43
N VAL A 101 -19.52 12.38 3.10
CA VAL A 101 -20.58 11.92 2.20
C VAL A 101 -20.03 10.81 1.32
N ARG A 102 -20.75 9.69 1.25
CA ARG A 102 -20.39 8.51 0.45
C ARG A 102 -21.54 8.10 -0.46
N LEU A 103 -21.29 7.18 -1.39
CA LEU A 103 -22.36 6.52 -2.12
C LEU A 103 -23.20 5.64 -1.16
N SER A 104 -24.50 5.56 -1.41
CA SER A 104 -25.37 4.65 -0.66
C SER A 104 -25.10 3.20 -1.07
N ALA A 105 -24.93 2.32 -0.07
CA ALA A 105 -24.73 0.89 -0.30
C ALA A 105 -26.05 0.13 -0.48
N THR A 106 -27.18 0.75 -0.09
CA THR A 106 -28.51 0.11 -0.06
C THR A 106 -29.46 0.65 -1.13
N GLU A 107 -29.19 1.83 -1.67
CA GLU A 107 -30.01 2.46 -2.70
C GLU A 107 -29.14 2.98 -3.83
N GLU A 108 -29.34 2.42 -5.02
CA GLU A 108 -28.61 2.80 -6.21
C GLU A 108 -28.86 4.29 -6.54
N LYS A 109 -27.79 5.01 -6.89
CA LYS A 109 -27.83 6.45 -7.26
C LYS A 109 -28.21 7.42 -6.11
N CYS A 110 -28.20 6.96 -4.85
CA CYS A 110 -28.37 7.80 -3.66
C CYS A 110 -27.03 8.06 -2.95
N PHE A 111 -26.97 9.09 -2.12
CA PHE A 111 -25.80 9.43 -1.29
C PHE A 111 -26.11 9.23 0.19
N THR A 112 -25.09 9.07 1.03
CA THR A 112 -25.27 8.97 2.49
C THR A 112 -24.31 9.90 3.21
N ILE A 113 -24.85 10.75 4.09
CA ILE A 113 -24.06 11.55 5.05
C ILE A 113 -23.78 10.67 6.26
N SER A 114 -22.51 10.44 6.57
CA SER A 114 -22.09 9.83 7.83
C SER A 114 -21.63 10.95 8.77
N LEU A 115 -22.23 11.06 9.94
CA LEU A 115 -22.09 12.19 10.87
C LEU A 115 -21.79 11.72 12.29
N LEU A 116 -20.69 12.17 12.87
CA LEU A 116 -20.39 11.97 14.29
C LEU A 116 -21.12 13.01 15.15
N VAL A 117 -21.84 12.53 16.15
CA VAL A 117 -22.58 13.32 17.12
C VAL A 117 -22.06 13.01 18.52
N LYS A 118 -21.77 14.04 19.32
CA LYS A 118 -21.41 13.87 20.74
C LYS A 118 -22.57 14.25 21.65
N ASN A 119 -22.87 13.36 22.59
CA ASN A 119 -23.81 13.57 23.69
C ASN A 119 -23.06 13.41 25.01
N GLY A 120 -22.49 14.49 25.53
CA GLY A 120 -21.60 14.46 26.69
C GLY A 120 -20.33 13.64 26.40
N ASN A 121 -20.08 12.60 27.20
CA ASN A 121 -18.93 11.70 27.03
C ASN A 121 -19.15 10.59 25.99
N HIS A 122 -20.37 10.44 25.46
CA HIS A 122 -20.68 9.41 24.47
C HIS A 122 -20.65 9.99 23.05
N SER A 123 -20.11 9.23 22.10
CA SER A 123 -20.16 9.55 20.68
C SER A 123 -20.94 8.48 19.91
N GLU A 124 -21.79 8.92 19.00
CA GLU A 124 -22.55 8.07 18.10
C GLU A 124 -22.34 8.54 16.65
N ILE A 125 -22.45 7.62 15.69
CA ILE A 125 -22.39 7.95 14.26
C ILE A 125 -23.74 7.70 13.65
N LYS A 126 -24.30 8.74 13.02
CA LYS A 126 -25.59 8.69 12.32
C LYS A 126 -25.38 8.72 10.82
N HIS A 127 -26.20 7.95 10.13
CA HIS A 127 -26.18 7.85 8.66
C HIS A 127 -27.49 8.40 8.13
N TYR A 128 -27.42 9.45 7.31
CA TYR A 128 -28.57 10.10 6.69
C TYR A 128 -28.53 9.88 5.18
N LEU A 129 -29.55 9.21 4.67
CA LEU A 129 -29.71 8.99 3.24
C LEU A 129 -30.15 10.29 2.58
N ILE A 130 -29.45 10.67 1.51
CA ILE A 130 -29.85 11.73 0.60
C ILE A 130 -30.56 11.06 -0.57
N GLN A 131 -31.86 11.32 -0.66
CA GLN A 131 -32.73 10.81 -1.71
C GLN A 131 -32.87 11.83 -2.84
N ARG A 132 -33.24 11.34 -4.02
CA ARG A 132 -33.54 12.17 -5.18
C ARG A 132 -35.02 12.05 -5.53
N SER A 133 -35.69 13.17 -5.67
CA SER A 133 -37.09 13.25 -6.10
C SER A 133 -37.21 12.99 -7.61
N ASN A 134 -38.44 12.70 -8.06
CA ASN A 134 -38.74 12.52 -9.49
C ASN A 134 -38.46 13.79 -10.32
N GLU A 135 -38.54 14.97 -9.70
CA GLU A 135 -38.25 16.27 -10.32
C GLU A 135 -36.74 16.59 -10.32
N GLY A 136 -35.91 15.69 -9.79
CA GLY A 136 -34.46 15.79 -9.82
C GLY A 136 -33.82 16.50 -8.63
N SER A 137 -34.61 17.08 -7.71
CA SER A 137 -34.14 17.71 -6.47
C SER A 137 -33.70 16.68 -5.42
N TYR A 138 -32.77 17.06 -4.53
CA TYR A 138 -32.22 16.23 -3.47
C TYR A 138 -32.81 16.59 -2.11
N PHE A 139 -33.01 15.60 -1.23
CA PHE A 139 -33.55 15.83 0.12
C PHE A 139 -33.13 14.73 1.11
N ILE A 140 -33.15 15.04 2.41
CA ILE A 140 -33.01 14.03 3.49
C ILE A 140 -34.38 13.64 4.05
N ARG A 141 -35.29 14.63 4.14
CA ARG A 141 -36.72 14.44 4.48
C ARG A 141 -37.55 15.23 3.47
N GLN A 142 -38.73 14.72 3.12
CA GLN A 142 -39.66 15.34 2.16
C GLN A 142 -40.32 16.64 2.71
N GLN A 143 -39.50 17.56 3.20
CA GLN A 143 -39.89 18.86 3.75
C GLN A 143 -38.97 19.96 3.22
N GLU A 144 -37.70 19.64 2.93
CA GLU A 144 -36.70 20.56 2.36
C GLU A 144 -36.05 19.90 1.15
N PHE A 145 -36.13 20.57 0.00
CA PHE A 145 -35.60 20.11 -1.29
C PHE A 145 -34.51 21.06 -1.76
N PHE A 146 -33.46 20.50 -2.35
CA PHE A 146 -32.27 21.22 -2.80
C PHE A 146 -31.99 20.91 -4.26
N SER A 147 -31.45 21.89 -5.00
CA SER A 147 -31.13 21.71 -6.43
C SER A 147 -29.92 20.81 -6.64
N SER A 148 -29.04 20.69 -5.64
CA SER A 148 -27.85 19.85 -5.68
C SER A 148 -27.46 19.30 -4.30
N VAL A 149 -26.64 18.25 -4.29
CA VAL A 149 -26.02 17.73 -3.05
C VAL A 149 -25.13 18.78 -2.38
N GLU A 150 -24.43 19.60 -3.17
CA GLU A 150 -23.60 20.71 -2.65
C GLU A 150 -24.44 21.71 -1.85
N GLU A 151 -25.58 22.13 -2.40
CA GLU A 151 -26.48 23.09 -1.75
C GLU A 151 -27.04 22.51 -0.44
N LEU A 152 -27.46 21.25 -0.46
CA LEU A 152 -27.92 20.51 0.71
C LEU A 152 -26.84 20.46 1.80
N ILE A 153 -25.59 20.11 1.45
CA ILE A 153 -24.49 20.08 2.41
C ILE A 153 -24.19 21.49 2.93
N THR A 154 -24.18 22.51 2.06
CA THR A 154 -23.94 23.91 2.45
C THR A 154 -24.98 24.40 3.46
N PHE A 155 -26.26 24.11 3.22
CA PHE A 155 -27.35 24.40 4.15
C PHE A 155 -27.10 23.72 5.51
N HIS A 156 -26.78 22.42 5.52
CA HIS A 156 -26.56 21.67 6.75
C HIS A 156 -25.25 21.99 7.49
N ARG A 157 -24.32 22.71 6.84
CA ARG A 157 -23.15 23.31 7.51
C ARG A 157 -23.54 24.58 8.28
N GLN A 158 -24.47 25.38 7.73
CA GLN A 158 -24.92 26.64 8.32
C GLN A 158 -26.01 26.43 9.38
N SER A 159 -26.92 25.48 9.15
CA SER A 159 -28.03 25.10 10.03
C SER A 159 -28.01 23.61 10.29
N ARG A 160 -28.52 23.14 11.43
CA ARG A 160 -28.64 21.67 11.62
C ARG A 160 -29.74 21.09 10.74
N GLY A 161 -30.76 21.88 10.39
CA GLY A 161 -31.98 21.39 9.74
C GLY A 161 -32.51 20.14 10.45
N HIS A 162 -32.65 19.05 9.71
CA HIS A 162 -33.08 17.74 10.23
C HIS A 162 -31.97 16.82 10.74
N LEU A 163 -30.71 17.28 10.78
CA LEU A 163 -29.60 16.52 11.34
C LEU A 163 -29.53 16.66 12.87
N ALA A 164 -28.86 15.71 13.52
CA ALA A 164 -28.64 15.74 14.96
C ALA A 164 -27.72 16.90 15.40
N THR A 165 -26.75 17.27 14.56
CA THR A 165 -25.87 18.43 14.76
C THR A 165 -25.51 19.03 13.39
N LYS A 166 -24.91 20.23 13.37
CA LYS A 166 -24.43 20.86 12.13
C LYS A 166 -23.26 20.06 11.55
N LEU A 167 -23.11 20.11 10.22
CA LEU A 167 -21.93 19.60 9.54
C LEU A 167 -20.77 20.60 9.75
N LYS A 168 -19.78 20.25 10.57
CA LYS A 168 -18.73 21.19 10.99
C LYS A 168 -17.40 20.87 10.34
N TYR A 169 -16.91 19.63 10.52
CA TYR A 169 -15.54 19.26 10.21
C TYR A 169 -15.45 18.15 9.18
N VAL A 170 -14.50 18.28 8.27
CA VAL A 170 -14.12 17.22 7.32
C VAL A 170 -12.87 16.52 7.88
N PRO A 171 -12.84 15.18 8.00
CA PRO A 171 -11.67 14.44 8.47
C PRO A 171 -10.49 14.57 7.49
N LYS A 172 -9.45 15.33 7.84
CA LYS A 172 -8.32 15.65 6.93
C LYS A 172 -7.28 14.53 6.78
N ALA A 173 -7.14 13.64 7.78
CA ALA A 173 -5.98 12.74 7.87
C ALA A 173 -6.23 11.30 7.40
N ASN A 174 -7.49 10.85 7.29
CA ASN A 174 -7.78 9.42 7.07
C ASN A 174 -8.42 9.07 5.71
N ILE A 175 -8.99 10.03 4.99
CA ILE A 175 -9.61 9.76 3.67
C ILE A 175 -8.53 9.51 2.60
N ASN A 176 -7.47 10.32 2.58
CA ASN A 176 -6.36 10.13 1.64
C ASN A 176 -5.58 8.84 1.92
N ASN A 177 -5.40 8.46 3.19
CA ASN A 177 -4.72 7.21 3.55
C ASN A 177 -5.53 5.98 3.12
N LEU A 178 -6.86 5.96 3.31
CA LEU A 178 -7.67 4.81 2.94
C LEU A 178 -7.91 4.68 1.42
N VAL A 179 -8.06 5.81 0.70
CA VAL A 179 -8.12 5.79 -0.78
C VAL A 179 -6.79 5.34 -1.39
N ASN A 180 -5.67 5.74 -0.77
CA ASN A 180 -4.35 5.22 -1.14
C ASN A 180 -4.25 3.73 -0.79
N ASP A 181 -4.70 3.27 0.37
CA ASP A 181 -4.66 1.85 0.76
C ASP A 181 -5.49 0.96 -0.16
N LEU A 182 -6.66 1.41 -0.64
CA LEU A 182 -7.52 0.65 -1.57
C LEU A 182 -6.99 0.64 -3.01
N ARG A 183 -6.40 1.76 -3.48
CA ARG A 183 -5.70 1.82 -4.77
C ARG A 183 -4.43 0.99 -4.73
N ASN A 184 -3.67 1.08 -3.64
CA ASN A 184 -2.50 0.25 -3.39
C ASN A 184 -2.91 -1.22 -3.40
N LEU A 185 -3.98 -1.62 -2.69
CA LEU A 185 -4.42 -3.02 -2.69
C LEU A 185 -4.74 -3.57 -4.09
N HIS A 186 -5.37 -2.77 -4.96
CA HIS A 186 -5.62 -3.17 -6.35
C HIS A 186 -4.33 -3.27 -7.17
N ILE A 187 -3.43 -2.29 -7.05
CA ILE A 187 -2.14 -2.30 -7.75
C ILE A 187 -1.28 -3.47 -7.25
N THR A 188 -1.23 -3.69 -5.93
CA THR A 188 -0.59 -4.80 -5.25
C THR A 188 -1.15 -6.13 -5.76
N LYS A 189 -2.47 -6.29 -5.86
CA LYS A 189 -3.07 -7.52 -6.39
C LYS A 189 -2.72 -7.75 -7.87
N VAL A 190 -2.79 -6.72 -8.71
CA VAL A 190 -2.43 -6.84 -10.14
C VAL A 190 -0.94 -7.15 -10.31
N HIS A 191 -0.08 -6.48 -9.54
CA HIS A 191 1.36 -6.65 -9.59
C HIS A 191 1.79 -8.05 -9.14
N TYR A 192 1.47 -8.44 -7.90
CA TYR A 192 1.85 -9.77 -7.39
C TYR A 192 1.10 -10.89 -8.09
N GLY A 193 -0.13 -10.62 -8.53
CA GLY A 193 -0.91 -11.54 -9.33
C GLY A 193 -0.27 -11.86 -10.67
N SER A 194 0.36 -10.88 -11.33
CA SER A 194 1.05 -11.11 -12.60
C SER A 194 2.18 -12.16 -12.50
N PHE A 195 2.92 -12.16 -11.38
CA PHE A 195 3.97 -13.17 -11.14
C PHE A 195 3.37 -14.56 -10.92
N ALA A 196 2.29 -14.65 -10.14
CA ALA A 196 1.63 -15.93 -9.89
C ALA A 196 1.03 -16.51 -11.18
N THR A 197 0.34 -15.70 -11.98
CA THR A 197 -0.18 -16.12 -13.29
C THR A 197 0.93 -16.45 -14.30
N GLY A 198 2.14 -15.92 -14.07
CA GLY A 198 3.34 -16.25 -14.85
C GLY A 198 3.97 -17.60 -14.52
N GLY A 199 3.45 -18.32 -13.50
CA GLY A 199 3.92 -19.65 -13.12
C GLY A 199 5.05 -19.68 -12.10
N ALA A 200 5.30 -18.57 -11.38
CA ALA A 200 6.24 -18.57 -10.27
C ALA A 200 5.73 -19.50 -9.14
N GLY A 201 6.59 -20.41 -8.66
CA GLY A 201 6.21 -21.33 -7.57
C GLY A 201 6.08 -20.64 -6.21
N LEU A 202 6.77 -19.51 -6.02
CA LEU A 202 6.72 -18.68 -4.82
C LEU A 202 6.70 -17.21 -5.24
N VAL A 203 5.85 -16.41 -4.62
CA VAL A 203 5.78 -14.96 -4.82
C VAL A 203 6.06 -14.26 -3.50
N MET A 204 7.23 -13.63 -3.40
CA MET A 204 7.67 -12.85 -2.25
C MET A 204 7.14 -11.42 -2.32
N ILE A 205 6.27 -11.06 -1.38
CA ILE A 205 5.80 -9.69 -1.18
C ILE A 205 6.96 -8.83 -0.62
N GLU A 206 7.04 -7.58 -1.09
CA GLU A 206 8.01 -6.57 -0.66
C GLU A 206 8.14 -6.42 0.86
N GLY A 207 9.24 -5.78 1.30
CA GLY A 207 9.54 -5.50 2.70
C GLY A 207 8.41 -4.75 3.42
N ASN A 208 7.59 -5.51 4.13
CA ASN A 208 6.46 -5.04 4.91
C ASN A 208 6.93 -4.54 6.27
N SER A 209 6.61 -3.29 6.57
CA SER A 209 7.07 -2.71 7.82
C SER A 209 6.37 -3.34 9.04
N VAL A 210 7.15 -3.69 10.06
CA VAL A 210 6.66 -4.24 11.33
C VAL A 210 6.14 -3.16 12.29
N GLU A 211 6.48 -1.89 12.03
CA GLU A 211 6.00 -0.71 12.75
C GLU A 211 5.71 0.42 11.77
N LYS A 212 4.77 1.32 12.11
CA LYS A 212 4.48 2.49 11.26
C LYS A 212 5.72 3.38 11.03
N ARG A 213 6.59 3.53 12.04
CA ARG A 213 7.84 4.31 11.96
C ARG A 213 8.94 3.60 11.17
N GLY A 214 8.83 2.29 10.99
CA GLY A 214 9.83 1.46 10.30
C GLY A 214 9.74 1.51 8.78
N ARG A 215 8.84 2.29 8.21
CA ARG A 215 8.66 2.41 6.76
C ARG A 215 9.77 3.24 6.13
N VAL A 216 10.25 2.83 4.95
CA VAL A 216 11.19 3.64 4.15
C VAL A 216 10.50 4.93 3.72
N THR A 217 9.37 4.82 3.01
CA THR A 217 8.57 5.94 2.53
C THR A 217 7.15 5.88 3.07
N ALA A 218 6.39 6.97 2.95
CA ALA A 218 5.00 7.02 3.42
C ALA A 218 4.08 6.01 2.69
N GLY A 219 4.45 5.60 1.48
CA GLY A 219 3.71 4.62 0.66
C GLY A 219 4.13 3.18 0.88
N CYS A 220 5.15 2.89 1.69
CA CYS A 220 5.55 1.51 1.98
C CYS A 220 4.45 0.76 2.72
N ALA A 221 4.25 -0.49 2.31
CA ALA A 221 3.30 -1.38 2.94
C ALA A 221 3.77 -1.82 4.35
N GLY A 222 2.86 -2.44 5.10
CA GLY A 222 3.25 -3.10 6.34
C GLY A 222 2.15 -3.92 6.99
N ILE A 223 2.49 -4.42 8.17
CA ILE A 223 1.70 -5.40 8.91
C ILE A 223 1.86 -5.21 10.44
N TRP A 224 1.85 -3.95 10.87
CA TRP A 224 1.98 -3.53 12.27
C TRP A 224 0.64 -3.50 13.03
N SER A 225 -0.49 -3.66 12.35
CA SER A 225 -1.84 -3.62 12.93
C SER A 225 -2.76 -4.69 12.35
N ASP A 226 -3.71 -5.17 13.16
CA ASP A 226 -4.65 -6.24 12.78
C ASP A 226 -5.55 -5.84 11.60
N HIS A 227 -5.82 -4.54 11.42
CA HIS A 227 -6.56 -4.03 10.26
C HIS A 227 -5.88 -4.33 8.92
N GLN A 228 -4.57 -4.65 8.91
CA GLN A 228 -3.82 -4.97 7.70
C GLN A 228 -3.91 -6.45 7.32
N ILE A 229 -4.42 -7.33 8.21
CA ILE A 229 -4.51 -8.77 7.96
C ILE A 229 -5.46 -9.09 6.81
N GLU A 230 -6.68 -8.55 6.85
CA GLU A 230 -7.71 -8.86 5.85
C GLU A 230 -7.35 -8.39 4.44
N PRO A 231 -6.81 -7.16 4.23
CA PRO A 231 -6.25 -6.77 2.93
C PRO A 231 -5.20 -7.75 2.40
N TRP A 232 -4.25 -8.18 3.24
CA TRP A 232 -3.24 -9.16 2.84
C TRP A 232 -3.84 -10.53 2.52
N ARG A 233 -4.83 -10.98 3.30
CA ARG A 233 -5.54 -12.25 3.09
C ARG A 233 -6.18 -12.36 1.72
N ARG A 234 -6.70 -11.24 1.19
CA ARG A 234 -7.26 -11.20 -0.17
C ARG A 234 -6.20 -11.44 -1.24
N ILE A 235 -4.98 -10.99 -1.01
CA ILE A 235 -3.83 -11.19 -1.92
C ILE A 235 -3.33 -12.62 -1.80
N THR A 236 -3.06 -13.11 -0.58
CA THR A 236 -2.55 -14.48 -0.39
C THR A 236 -3.52 -15.52 -0.94
N LYS A 237 -4.84 -15.34 -0.75
CA LYS A 237 -5.87 -16.21 -1.33
C LYS A 237 -5.82 -16.21 -2.87
N PHE A 238 -5.56 -15.06 -3.48
CA PHE A 238 -5.42 -14.96 -4.94
C PHE A 238 -4.13 -15.64 -5.43
N LEU A 239 -2.99 -15.42 -4.77
CA LEU A 239 -1.74 -16.08 -5.15
C LEU A 239 -1.86 -17.61 -5.08
N LYS A 240 -2.52 -18.12 -4.02
CA LYS A 240 -2.81 -19.55 -3.89
C LYS A 240 -3.76 -20.08 -4.96
N SER A 241 -4.76 -19.30 -5.39
CA SER A 241 -5.67 -19.74 -6.46
C SER A 241 -4.97 -19.88 -7.81
N GLU A 242 -3.88 -19.15 -8.01
CA GLU A 242 -3.02 -19.25 -9.19
C GLU A 242 -1.89 -20.29 -9.04
N GLY A 243 -1.87 -21.07 -7.95
CA GLY A 243 -0.89 -22.13 -7.72
C GLY A 243 0.48 -21.67 -7.20
N SER A 244 0.61 -20.40 -6.78
CA SER A 244 1.85 -19.88 -6.18
C SER A 244 1.79 -19.88 -4.66
N VAL A 245 2.91 -20.17 -4.01
CA VAL A 245 3.10 -20.03 -2.55
C VAL A 245 3.26 -18.54 -2.19
N PRO A 246 2.40 -17.95 -1.35
CA PRO A 246 2.54 -16.56 -0.92
C PRO A 246 3.60 -16.43 0.18
N ALA A 247 4.61 -15.61 -0.08
CA ALA A 247 5.68 -15.30 0.88
C ALA A 247 5.71 -13.80 1.22
N ILE A 248 6.22 -13.43 2.40
CA ILE A 248 6.32 -12.03 2.82
C ILE A 248 7.64 -11.73 3.51
N GLN A 249 8.25 -10.61 3.15
CA GLN A 249 9.40 -10.08 3.85
C GLN A 249 8.97 -9.11 4.96
N LEU A 250 9.42 -9.31 6.20
CA LEU A 250 9.19 -8.44 7.35
C LEU A 250 10.40 -7.54 7.58
N ALA A 251 10.17 -6.22 7.63
CA ALA A 251 11.24 -5.23 7.59
C ALA A 251 11.06 -4.07 8.58
N HIS A 252 12.18 -3.44 8.93
CA HIS A 252 12.20 -2.15 9.60
C HIS A 252 13.36 -1.32 9.05
N ALA A 253 13.08 -0.17 8.45
CA ALA A 253 14.07 0.64 7.73
C ALA A 253 15.09 1.36 8.63
N GLY A 254 14.81 1.47 9.93
CA GLY A 254 15.72 2.04 10.92
C GLY A 254 16.14 3.46 10.53
N ARG A 255 17.45 3.73 10.50
CA ARG A 255 18.01 5.05 10.14
C ARG A 255 17.77 5.49 8.69
N LYS A 256 17.26 4.61 7.82
CA LYS A 256 16.87 4.91 6.43
C LYS A 256 15.36 5.11 6.27
N ALA A 257 14.60 5.04 7.36
CA ALA A 257 13.17 5.37 7.38
C ALA A 257 12.95 6.87 7.10
N CYS A 258 11.69 7.26 6.90
CA CYS A 258 11.30 8.68 6.72
C CYS A 258 11.95 9.33 5.48
N THR A 259 11.89 8.63 4.36
CA THR A 259 12.48 9.02 3.08
C THR A 259 11.41 9.38 2.05
N GLN A 260 11.62 10.48 1.31
CA GLN A 260 10.80 10.85 0.18
C GLN A 260 11.01 9.88 -0.99
N PRO A 261 9.94 9.43 -1.65
CA PRO A 261 10.07 8.60 -2.85
C PRO A 261 10.79 9.36 -3.96
N VAL A 262 11.45 8.64 -4.86
CA VAL A 262 12.19 9.16 -6.04
C VAL A 262 13.45 9.97 -5.69
N VAL A 263 13.34 11.01 -4.87
CA VAL A 263 14.45 11.92 -4.54
C VAL A 263 15.37 11.41 -3.43
N ASN A 264 14.99 10.32 -2.74
CA ASN A 264 15.81 9.62 -1.74
C ASN A 264 16.44 10.55 -0.70
N THR A 265 15.62 11.46 -0.17
CA THR A 265 15.99 12.47 0.83
C THR A 265 15.08 12.35 2.04
N SER A 266 15.57 12.65 3.24
CA SER A 266 14.73 12.65 4.45
C SER A 266 13.58 13.66 4.37
N ILE A 267 12.43 13.30 4.92
CA ILE A 267 11.24 14.18 5.01
C ILE A 267 11.35 15.05 6.26
N ALA A 268 11.31 16.38 6.14
CA ALA A 268 11.33 17.26 7.31
C ALA A 268 10.11 17.02 8.22
N ASP A 269 10.22 17.30 9.52
CA ASP A 269 9.12 17.08 10.47
C ASP A 269 7.89 17.92 10.12
N GLU A 270 8.11 19.15 9.62
CA GLU A 270 7.07 20.06 9.11
C GLU A 270 6.34 19.53 7.86
N ASP A 271 7.00 18.67 7.09
CA ASP A 271 6.46 18.01 5.90
C ASP A 271 5.82 16.64 6.21
N GLY A 272 5.56 16.35 7.49
CA GLY A 272 4.98 15.08 7.94
C GLY A 272 6.01 13.95 8.11
N GLY A 273 7.29 14.29 8.26
CA GLY A 273 8.32 13.36 8.65
C GLY A 273 8.08 12.74 10.03
N TRP A 274 8.64 11.56 10.26
CA TRP A 274 8.57 10.83 11.53
C TRP A 274 9.97 10.54 12.09
N PRO A 275 10.11 10.24 13.40
CA PRO A 275 11.39 9.89 13.99
C PRO A 275 11.91 8.55 13.46
N THR A 276 13.23 8.45 13.34
CA THR A 276 13.94 7.23 12.96
C THR A 276 14.68 6.66 14.18
N ILE A 277 15.01 5.36 14.14
CA ILE A 277 15.69 4.65 15.23
C ILE A 277 16.81 3.77 14.67
N GLY A 278 17.86 3.59 15.46
CA GLY A 278 19.01 2.76 15.09
C GLY A 278 19.88 2.42 16.29
N PRO A 279 20.96 1.65 16.09
CA PRO A 279 21.86 1.25 17.15
C PRO A 279 22.62 2.43 17.76
N SER A 280 22.87 3.49 16.98
CA SER A 280 23.60 4.68 17.39
C SER A 280 23.08 5.90 16.63
N ALA A 281 23.31 7.10 17.18
CA ALA A 281 22.89 8.38 16.60
C ALA A 281 23.73 8.81 15.38
N VAL A 282 23.80 7.94 14.36
CA VAL A 282 24.59 8.14 13.14
C VAL A 282 23.65 8.15 11.92
N PRO A 283 23.48 9.29 11.23
CA PRO A 283 22.65 9.37 10.02
C PRO A 283 23.24 8.52 8.88
N PHE A 284 22.41 8.18 7.89
CA PHE A 284 22.86 7.34 6.78
C PHE A 284 23.73 8.11 5.77
N SER A 285 23.32 9.31 5.38
CA SER A 285 24.01 10.11 4.36
C SER A 285 23.68 11.61 4.49
N LYS A 286 24.24 12.44 3.61
CA LYS A 286 23.87 13.86 3.48
C LYS A 286 22.42 14.07 3.03
N SER A 287 21.87 13.18 2.20
CA SER A 287 20.47 13.27 1.75
C SER A 287 19.52 12.64 2.76
N LEU A 288 19.93 11.54 3.40
CA LEU A 288 19.21 10.90 4.50
C LEU A 288 19.78 11.41 5.84
N TRP A 289 19.58 12.71 6.06
CA TRP A 289 20.22 13.50 7.11
C TRP A 289 19.59 13.32 8.50
N LYS A 290 18.42 12.68 8.61
CA LYS A 290 17.80 12.45 9.92
C LYS A 290 18.69 11.59 10.80
N VAL A 291 19.07 12.16 11.94
CA VAL A 291 19.80 11.45 12.99
C VAL A 291 18.82 10.51 13.70
N PRO A 292 19.05 9.20 13.68
CA PRO A 292 18.18 8.27 14.38
C PRO A 292 18.33 8.43 15.89
N LYS A 293 17.23 8.21 16.63
CA LYS A 293 17.31 7.93 18.07
C LYS A 293 18.17 6.68 18.27
N GLU A 294 19.15 6.75 19.15
CA GLU A 294 19.83 5.56 19.64
C GLU A 294 18.85 4.74 20.49
N ALA A 295 18.61 3.50 20.06
CA ALA A 295 17.66 2.62 20.72
C ALA A 295 18.08 2.32 22.17
N THR A 296 17.17 2.49 23.12
CA THR A 296 17.37 1.96 24.48
C THR A 296 17.16 0.45 24.48
N ILE A 297 17.45 -0.21 25.61
CA ILE A 297 17.17 -1.64 25.74
C ILE A 297 15.67 -1.92 25.60
N GLU A 298 14.83 -1.05 26.15
CA GLU A 298 13.38 -1.12 26.05
C GLU A 298 12.90 -0.92 24.61
N ASP A 299 13.50 0.01 23.86
CA ASP A 299 13.20 0.16 22.43
C ASP A 299 13.55 -1.12 21.64
N ILE A 300 14.67 -1.77 21.98
CA ILE A 300 15.10 -3.03 21.33
C ILE A 300 14.11 -4.15 21.62
N GLU A 301 13.67 -4.28 22.87
CA GLU A 301 12.65 -5.26 23.26
C GLU A 301 11.31 -5.00 22.56
N GLU A 302 10.87 -3.75 22.44
CA GLU A 302 9.66 -3.36 21.70
C GLU A 302 9.77 -3.70 20.21
N LEU A 303 10.94 -3.46 19.60
CA LEU A 303 11.21 -3.79 18.20
C LEU A 303 11.12 -5.30 17.98
N GLU A 304 11.69 -6.11 18.87
CA GLU A 304 11.58 -7.56 18.82
C GLU A 304 10.12 -8.04 18.85
N GLU A 305 9.31 -7.50 19.78
CA GLU A 305 7.89 -7.83 19.87
C GLU A 305 7.09 -7.35 18.65
N SER A 306 7.53 -6.28 17.99
CA SER A 306 6.93 -5.81 16.74
C SER A 306 7.16 -6.80 15.60
N PHE A 307 8.36 -7.39 15.49
CA PHE A 307 8.62 -8.48 14.53
C PHE A 307 7.79 -9.73 14.84
N VAL A 308 7.68 -10.11 16.11
CA VAL A 308 6.82 -11.24 16.54
C VAL A 308 5.37 -11.01 16.15
N SER A 309 4.84 -9.83 16.45
CA SER A 309 3.45 -9.48 16.16
C SER A 309 3.19 -9.43 14.66
N ALA A 310 4.12 -8.88 13.88
CA ALA A 310 4.07 -8.88 12.41
C ALA A 310 4.08 -10.30 11.82
N ALA A 311 4.91 -11.20 12.36
CA ALA A 311 4.97 -12.59 11.91
C ALA A 311 3.66 -13.34 12.17
N LYS A 312 3.06 -13.18 13.36
CA LYS A 312 1.75 -13.77 13.67
C LYS A 312 0.66 -13.28 12.72
N ARG A 313 0.63 -11.97 12.45
CA ARG A 313 -0.32 -11.37 11.51
C ARG A 313 -0.10 -11.87 10.08
N ALA A 314 1.15 -12.04 9.66
CA ALA A 314 1.47 -12.59 8.35
C ALA A 314 0.92 -14.02 8.19
N VAL A 315 1.13 -14.88 9.18
CA VAL A 315 0.58 -16.23 9.20
C VAL A 315 -0.95 -16.20 9.18
N GLU A 316 -1.58 -15.33 9.98
CA GLU A 316 -3.04 -15.16 9.98
C GLU A 316 -3.61 -14.62 8.66
N ALA A 317 -2.81 -13.81 7.94
CA ALA A 317 -3.12 -13.35 6.60
C ALA A 317 -2.90 -14.45 5.53
N GLY A 318 -2.41 -15.63 5.90
CA GLY A 318 -2.29 -16.78 5.02
C GLY A 318 -0.98 -16.85 4.22
N PHE A 319 0.05 -16.11 4.63
CA PHE A 319 1.41 -16.30 4.12
C PHE A 319 1.98 -17.65 4.58
N GLU A 320 2.68 -18.33 3.69
CA GLU A 320 3.22 -19.68 3.90
C GLU A 320 4.75 -19.70 3.99
N VAL A 321 5.41 -18.58 3.69
CA VAL A 321 6.85 -18.38 3.90
C VAL A 321 7.08 -16.96 4.41
N LEU A 322 7.91 -16.81 5.45
CA LEU A 322 8.31 -15.51 5.97
C LEU A 322 9.80 -15.28 5.68
N GLU A 323 10.19 -14.04 5.45
CA GLU A 323 11.60 -13.64 5.37
C GLU A 323 11.87 -12.45 6.30
N LEU A 324 12.90 -12.53 7.14
CA LEU A 324 13.32 -11.43 7.99
C LEU A 324 14.35 -10.56 7.27
N HIS A 325 14.06 -9.26 7.11
CA HIS A 325 14.96 -8.35 6.41
C HIS A 325 16.11 -7.87 7.31
N PHE A 326 17.25 -8.55 7.27
CA PHE A 326 18.46 -8.18 8.01
C PHE A 326 19.60 -7.61 7.13
N ALA A 327 19.29 -7.22 5.89
CA ALA A 327 20.23 -6.67 4.90
C ALA A 327 20.11 -5.14 4.67
N HIS A 328 20.83 -4.65 3.65
CA HIS A 328 20.66 -3.36 2.98
C HIS A 328 20.81 -2.09 3.85
N GLY A 329 21.47 -2.21 5.00
CA GLY A 329 21.66 -1.08 5.92
C GLY A 329 20.41 -0.60 6.63
N TYR A 330 19.34 -1.38 6.59
CA TYR A 330 18.16 -1.16 7.42
C TYR A 330 18.45 -1.52 8.87
N LEU A 331 17.41 -1.59 9.72
CA LEU A 331 17.58 -1.64 11.17
C LEU A 331 18.55 -2.73 11.63
N VAL A 332 18.27 -4.00 11.38
CA VAL A 332 19.12 -5.09 11.87
C VAL A 332 20.50 -5.08 11.21
N SER A 333 20.58 -4.81 9.90
CA SER A 333 21.87 -4.65 9.19
C SER A 333 22.73 -3.56 9.82
N SER A 334 22.13 -2.47 10.32
CA SER A 334 22.86 -1.41 11.00
C SER A 334 23.37 -1.82 12.39
N PHE A 335 22.68 -2.73 13.10
CA PHE A 335 23.22 -3.35 14.33
C PHE A 335 24.37 -4.30 14.00
N LEU A 336 24.25 -5.05 12.90
CA LEU A 336 25.28 -5.99 12.47
C LEU A 336 26.58 -5.27 12.09
N SER A 337 26.55 -4.14 11.38
CA SER A 337 27.80 -3.50 10.93
C SER A 337 28.46 -2.65 12.03
N PRO A 338 29.78 -2.82 12.30
CA PRO A 338 30.51 -1.96 13.24
C PRO A 338 30.68 -0.52 12.72
N LEU A 339 30.43 -0.27 11.43
CA LEU A 339 30.47 1.08 10.86
C LEU A 339 29.30 1.96 11.33
N THR A 340 28.25 1.33 11.84
CA THR A 340 27.00 2.00 12.23
C THR A 340 26.60 1.74 13.66
N ASN A 341 27.05 0.62 14.23
CA ASN A 341 26.82 0.26 15.62
C ASN A 341 28.02 0.66 16.49
N GLN A 342 27.91 1.80 17.16
CA GLN A 342 28.90 2.35 18.08
C GLN A 342 28.55 2.08 19.55
N ARG A 343 27.61 1.18 19.81
CA ARG A 343 27.17 0.86 21.17
C ARG A 343 28.28 0.19 21.98
N THR A 344 28.25 0.43 23.28
CA THR A 344 29.18 -0.15 24.27
C THR A 344 28.50 -1.15 25.21
N ASP A 345 27.21 -1.40 25.01
CA ASP A 345 26.42 -2.35 25.78
C ASP A 345 26.41 -3.76 25.15
N LYS A 346 25.49 -4.63 25.61
CA LYS A 346 25.35 -6.01 25.12
C LYS A 346 24.96 -6.14 23.64
N TYR A 347 24.64 -5.03 22.96
CA TYR A 347 24.26 -4.99 21.55
C TYR A 347 25.32 -4.37 20.63
N GLY A 348 26.50 -3.99 21.14
CA GLY A 348 27.59 -3.45 20.32
C GLY A 348 29.00 -3.95 20.67
N GLY A 349 29.97 -3.48 19.88
CA GLY A 349 31.37 -3.89 20.00
C GLY A 349 31.66 -5.24 19.33
N SER A 350 31.65 -6.31 20.12
CA SER A 350 32.02 -7.66 19.63
C SER A 350 31.06 -8.16 18.54
N LEU A 351 31.52 -9.11 17.72
CA LEU A 351 30.66 -9.77 16.73
C LEU A 351 29.43 -10.41 17.39
N GLU A 352 29.62 -11.11 18.50
CA GLU A 352 28.55 -11.72 19.27
C GLU A 352 27.47 -10.70 19.68
N ASN A 353 27.90 -9.55 20.23
CA ASN A 353 26.98 -8.51 20.66
C ASN A 353 26.25 -7.86 19.47
N ARG A 354 26.94 -7.60 18.36
CA ARG A 354 26.33 -7.04 17.14
C ARG A 354 25.30 -7.97 16.53
N MET A 355 25.54 -9.28 16.56
CA MET A 355 24.59 -10.30 16.07
C MET A 355 23.39 -10.48 16.99
N ARG A 356 23.53 -10.18 18.29
CA ARG A 356 22.54 -10.47 19.34
C ARG A 356 21.13 -10.05 18.98
N PHE A 357 20.93 -8.81 18.54
CA PHE A 357 19.60 -8.29 18.19
C PHE A 357 18.93 -9.09 17.05
N GLY A 358 19.68 -9.39 15.98
CA GLY A 358 19.15 -10.20 14.87
C GLY A 358 18.82 -11.64 15.29
N LEU A 359 19.66 -12.24 16.14
CA LEU A 359 19.44 -13.59 16.68
C LEU A 359 18.25 -13.64 17.65
N GLU A 360 18.07 -12.61 18.49
CA GLU A 360 16.94 -12.50 19.42
C GLU A 360 15.62 -12.36 18.66
N ILE A 361 15.57 -11.51 17.62
CA ILE A 361 14.40 -11.45 16.70
C ILE A 361 14.13 -12.81 16.07
N ALA A 362 15.12 -13.43 15.44
CA ALA A 362 14.95 -14.71 14.75
C ALA A 362 14.42 -15.80 15.71
N SER A 363 14.98 -15.88 16.92
CA SER A 363 14.57 -16.83 17.95
C SER A 363 13.14 -16.61 18.40
N LYS A 364 12.75 -15.36 18.67
CA LYS A 364 11.40 -15.02 19.11
C LYS A 364 10.37 -15.26 18.01
N VAL A 365 10.66 -14.86 16.77
CA VAL A 365 9.76 -15.08 15.63
C VAL A 365 9.56 -16.58 15.38
N ARG A 366 10.65 -17.37 15.31
CA ARG A 366 10.57 -18.83 15.08
C ARG A 366 9.69 -19.54 16.11
N LYS A 367 9.78 -19.15 17.39
CA LYS A 367 8.97 -19.70 18.50
C LYS A 367 7.50 -19.26 18.47
N SER A 368 7.18 -18.21 17.72
CA SER A 368 5.88 -17.54 17.78
C SER A 368 4.89 -17.96 16.70
N ILE A 369 5.35 -18.73 15.70
CA ILE A 369 4.56 -19.20 14.57
C ILE A 369 4.70 -20.72 14.41
N PRO A 370 3.80 -21.40 13.66
CA PRO A 370 3.91 -22.83 13.38
C PRO A 370 5.28 -23.25 12.83
N GLU A 371 5.77 -24.43 13.24
CA GLU A 371 7.11 -24.94 12.89
C GLU A 371 7.26 -25.28 11.41
N ASP A 372 6.16 -25.64 10.75
CA ASP A 372 6.08 -26.02 9.34
C ASP A 372 6.11 -24.83 8.36
N ILE A 373 6.01 -23.60 8.86
CA ILE A 373 6.14 -22.38 8.04
C ILE A 373 7.63 -22.03 7.92
N PRO A 374 8.23 -22.06 6.71
CA PRO A 374 9.62 -21.72 6.52
C PRO A 374 9.90 -20.24 6.85
N ILE A 375 11.01 -19.99 7.54
CA ILE A 375 11.54 -18.64 7.77
C ILE A 375 12.90 -18.52 7.09
N GLY A 376 12.98 -17.58 6.16
CA GLY A 376 14.24 -17.08 5.61
C GLY A 376 14.78 -15.89 6.37
N VAL A 377 16.08 -15.64 6.23
CA VAL A 377 16.69 -14.38 6.64
C VAL A 377 17.48 -13.80 5.48
N ARG A 378 17.16 -12.57 5.10
CA ARG A 378 17.92 -11.84 4.10
C ARG A 378 19.07 -11.08 4.73
N ILE A 379 20.30 -11.32 4.28
CA ILE A 379 21.51 -10.66 4.79
C ILE A 379 22.30 -9.99 3.67
N SER A 380 23.04 -8.93 4.00
CA SER A 380 24.08 -8.41 3.12
C SER A 380 25.37 -9.16 3.44
N VAL A 381 25.91 -9.94 2.48
CA VAL A 381 27.09 -10.77 2.72
C VAL A 381 28.40 -9.97 2.88
N THR A 382 28.37 -8.68 2.53
CA THR A 382 29.48 -7.75 2.71
C THR A 382 28.97 -6.31 2.66
N ASP A 383 29.64 -5.41 3.37
CA ASP A 383 29.40 -3.96 3.29
C ASP A 383 30.14 -3.27 2.14
N TYR A 384 31.11 -3.94 1.50
CA TYR A 384 32.08 -3.35 0.57
C TYR A 384 32.91 -2.18 1.15
N ALA A 385 33.00 -2.11 2.47
CA ALA A 385 33.73 -1.08 3.19
C ALA A 385 34.73 -1.70 4.16
N ASP A 386 35.89 -1.07 4.27
CA ASP A 386 36.93 -1.48 5.20
C ASP A 386 36.41 -1.46 6.64
N ASN A 387 36.82 -2.45 7.43
CA ASN A 387 36.38 -2.66 8.81
C ASN A 387 34.86 -2.85 8.98
N GLY A 388 34.12 -3.11 7.90
CA GLY A 388 32.68 -3.40 7.93
C GLY A 388 32.33 -4.86 8.14
N TRP A 389 31.08 -5.19 7.81
CA TRP A 389 30.58 -6.55 7.71
C TRP A 389 31.16 -7.26 6.48
N ASP A 390 31.54 -8.53 6.65
CA ASP A 390 32.15 -9.35 5.61
C ASP A 390 31.57 -10.77 5.54
N ILE A 391 32.06 -11.56 4.58
CA ILE A 391 31.55 -12.91 4.34
C ILE A 391 31.82 -13.86 5.52
N LYS A 392 32.94 -13.70 6.24
CA LYS A 392 33.27 -14.54 7.39
C LYS A 392 32.26 -14.33 8.52
N GLN A 393 31.96 -13.06 8.83
CA GLN A 393 30.92 -12.70 9.80
C GLN A 393 29.55 -13.18 9.34
N SER A 394 29.25 -13.10 8.04
CA SER A 394 27.99 -13.61 7.47
C SER A 394 27.83 -15.11 7.65
N ILE A 395 28.91 -15.89 7.47
CA ILE A 395 28.92 -17.33 7.69
C ILE A 395 28.70 -17.64 9.18
N ASP A 396 29.37 -16.94 10.09
CA ASP A 396 29.18 -17.16 11.53
C ASP A 396 27.77 -16.80 11.99
N PHE A 397 27.20 -15.71 11.47
CA PHE A 397 25.80 -15.35 11.72
C PHE A 397 24.84 -16.42 11.18
N ALA A 398 25.06 -16.90 9.95
CA ALA A 398 24.23 -17.95 9.36
C ALA A 398 24.30 -19.28 10.14
N LYS A 399 25.46 -19.63 10.74
CA LYS A 399 25.56 -20.80 11.64
C LYS A 399 24.66 -20.65 12.87
N GLU A 400 24.66 -19.48 13.50
CA GLU A 400 23.80 -19.23 14.67
C GLU A 400 22.31 -19.20 14.29
N LEU A 401 21.96 -18.60 13.13
CA LEU A 401 20.60 -18.64 12.61
C LEU A 401 20.12 -20.07 12.32
N LYS A 402 20.98 -20.92 11.75
CA LYS A 402 20.66 -22.33 11.51
C LYS A 402 20.36 -23.07 12.83
N LYS A 403 21.11 -22.81 13.90
CA LYS A 403 20.84 -23.40 15.23
C LYS A 403 19.49 -22.99 15.82
N ILE A 404 19.02 -21.79 15.47
CA ILE A 404 17.70 -21.27 15.89
C ILE A 404 16.55 -21.98 15.13
N GLY A 405 16.82 -22.55 13.96
CA GLY A 405 15.80 -23.13 13.08
C GLY A 405 15.37 -22.19 11.95
N ILE A 406 16.26 -21.32 11.46
CA ILE A 406 16.08 -20.61 10.19
C ILE A 406 16.33 -21.58 9.03
N ASP A 407 15.46 -21.53 8.03
CA ASP A 407 15.38 -22.54 6.97
C ASP A 407 16.26 -22.18 5.76
N PHE A 408 16.37 -20.89 5.43
CA PHE A 408 17.21 -20.43 4.33
C PHE A 408 17.79 -19.03 4.54
N ILE A 409 18.86 -18.72 3.79
CA ILE A 409 19.48 -17.38 3.76
C ILE A 409 19.34 -16.78 2.36
N ASP A 410 18.70 -15.61 2.24
CA ASP A 410 18.74 -14.77 1.03
C ASP A 410 20.00 -13.89 1.08
N CYS A 411 20.91 -14.12 0.13
CA CYS A 411 22.24 -13.51 0.12
C CYS A 411 22.30 -12.27 -0.78
N SER A 412 22.05 -11.10 -0.22
CA SER A 412 22.27 -9.80 -0.88
C SER A 412 23.64 -9.20 -0.53
N SER A 413 23.85 -7.91 -0.80
CA SER A 413 25.09 -7.20 -0.44
C SER A 413 24.89 -5.70 -0.24
N GLY A 414 25.78 -5.10 0.56
CA GLY A 414 25.90 -3.66 0.76
C GLY A 414 24.72 -2.97 1.42
N GLY A 415 24.66 -1.66 1.23
CA GLY A 415 23.57 -0.76 1.61
C GLY A 415 23.71 -0.09 2.97
N VAL A 416 24.73 -0.43 3.76
CA VAL A 416 24.90 0.08 5.14
C VAL A 416 25.53 1.47 5.20
N VAL A 417 26.47 1.79 4.31
CA VAL A 417 27.14 3.10 4.22
C VAL A 417 26.91 3.72 2.85
N SER A 418 26.87 5.06 2.80
CA SER A 418 26.55 5.79 1.57
C SER A 418 27.74 6.12 0.68
N TYR A 419 28.98 5.91 1.16
CA TYR A 419 30.21 6.27 0.43
C TYR A 419 30.74 5.15 -0.47
N VAL A 420 30.11 3.97 -0.45
CA VAL A 420 30.42 2.88 -1.38
C VAL A 420 29.77 3.18 -2.73
N ASP A 421 30.58 3.23 -3.79
CA ASP A 421 30.08 3.33 -5.16
C ASP A 421 29.84 1.93 -5.74
N TYR A 422 28.56 1.62 -5.99
CA TYR A 422 28.13 0.33 -6.53
C TYR A 422 28.26 0.23 -8.05
N ASN A 423 28.48 1.33 -8.77
CA ASN A 423 28.50 1.33 -10.24
C ASN A 423 29.63 0.46 -10.82
N PHE A 424 30.72 0.31 -10.06
CA PHE A 424 31.89 -0.48 -10.45
C PHE A 424 31.93 -1.87 -9.80
N LEU A 425 30.92 -2.21 -8.99
CA LEU A 425 30.86 -3.48 -8.30
C LEU A 425 30.01 -4.47 -9.07
N ASN A 426 30.55 -5.67 -9.32
CA ASN A 426 29.77 -6.78 -9.84
C ASN A 426 28.99 -7.46 -8.69
N THR A 427 27.98 -6.77 -8.18
CA THR A 427 27.22 -7.17 -6.99
C THR A 427 26.58 -8.55 -7.15
N ASN A 428 26.07 -8.88 -8.33
CA ASN A 428 25.47 -10.19 -8.62
C ASN A 428 26.45 -11.34 -8.38
N VAL A 429 27.70 -11.19 -8.85
CA VAL A 429 28.74 -12.22 -8.64
C VAL A 429 29.08 -12.35 -7.16
N VAL A 430 29.12 -11.24 -6.42
CA VAL A 430 29.39 -11.27 -4.97
C VAL A 430 28.25 -11.97 -4.21
N GLN A 431 27.01 -11.66 -4.55
CA GLN A 431 25.81 -12.25 -3.96
C GLN A 431 25.76 -13.77 -4.18
N LEU A 432 25.94 -14.20 -5.42
CA LEU A 432 25.99 -15.63 -5.76
C LEU A 432 27.15 -16.36 -5.06
N LYS A 433 28.36 -15.78 -5.05
CA LYS A 433 29.49 -16.37 -4.32
C LYS A 433 29.24 -16.42 -2.81
N GLY A 434 28.56 -15.41 -2.25
CA GLY A 434 28.14 -15.41 -0.86
C GLY A 434 27.17 -16.55 -0.53
N ALA A 435 26.15 -16.75 -1.38
CA ALA A 435 25.23 -17.89 -1.30
C ALA A 435 25.97 -19.23 -1.34
N GLN A 436 26.90 -19.40 -2.28
CA GLN A 436 27.73 -20.59 -2.40
C GLN A 436 28.57 -20.86 -1.15
N SER A 437 29.26 -19.84 -0.64
CA SER A 437 30.09 -19.95 0.57
C SER A 437 29.26 -20.34 1.79
N ILE A 438 28.12 -19.68 2.02
CA ILE A 438 27.25 -19.96 3.15
C ILE A 438 26.64 -21.37 3.04
N GLN A 439 26.14 -21.74 1.86
CA GLN A 439 25.58 -23.08 1.65
C GLN A 439 26.63 -24.16 1.89
N LYS A 440 27.86 -23.98 1.39
CA LYS A 440 28.96 -24.94 1.57
C LYS A 440 29.42 -25.05 3.02
N GLU A 441 29.60 -23.94 3.71
CA GLU A 441 30.19 -23.93 5.06
C GLU A 441 29.19 -24.19 6.19
N VAL A 442 27.92 -23.86 5.97
CA VAL A 442 26.87 -23.97 6.99
C VAL A 442 25.91 -25.13 6.70
N GLY A 443 25.79 -25.53 5.43
CA GLY A 443 24.82 -26.54 4.99
C GLY A 443 23.38 -26.08 5.21
N ILE A 444 23.11 -24.78 5.08
CA ILE A 444 21.76 -24.19 5.08
C ILE A 444 21.36 -23.90 3.64
N ALA A 445 20.06 -23.99 3.32
CA ALA A 445 19.57 -23.57 2.01
C ALA A 445 19.86 -22.08 1.80
N THR A 446 20.18 -21.70 0.57
CA THR A 446 20.43 -20.30 0.21
C THR A 446 19.63 -19.90 -1.01
N ALA A 447 19.22 -18.64 -1.06
CA ALA A 447 18.64 -18.03 -2.25
C ALA A 447 19.69 -17.17 -2.96
N ALA A 448 19.87 -17.41 -4.25
CA ALA A 448 20.65 -16.53 -5.11
C ALA A 448 19.77 -15.39 -5.61
N VAL A 449 20.28 -14.16 -5.46
CA VAL A 449 19.70 -12.93 -5.98
C VAL A 449 20.72 -12.23 -6.89
N GLY A 450 20.23 -11.30 -7.71
CA GLY A 450 21.08 -10.40 -8.49
C GLY A 450 20.98 -10.57 -10.00
N LYS A 451 19.99 -9.91 -10.61
CA LYS A 451 19.75 -9.78 -12.06
C LYS A 451 20.00 -11.08 -12.86
N ILE A 452 19.55 -12.22 -12.34
CA ILE A 452 19.57 -13.50 -13.05
C ILE A 452 18.44 -13.43 -14.08
N THR A 453 18.80 -13.13 -15.32
CA THR A 453 17.82 -12.91 -16.41
C THR A 453 17.87 -13.99 -17.49
N ASP A 454 18.93 -14.80 -17.49
CA ASP A 454 19.07 -15.95 -18.38
C ASP A 454 18.61 -17.24 -17.67
N PRO A 455 17.55 -17.91 -18.17
CA PRO A 455 17.06 -19.15 -17.56
C PRO A 455 18.09 -20.28 -17.57
N HIS A 456 19.01 -20.33 -18.54
CA HIS A 456 20.06 -21.36 -18.57
C HIS A 456 21.08 -21.13 -17.46
N PHE A 457 21.35 -19.87 -17.14
CA PHE A 457 22.20 -19.51 -16.03
C PHE A 457 21.52 -19.80 -14.68
N ALA A 458 20.22 -19.54 -14.55
CA ALA A 458 19.45 -19.92 -13.37
C ALA A 458 19.49 -21.44 -13.13
N GLU A 459 19.24 -22.24 -14.16
CA GLU A 459 19.31 -23.71 -14.10
C GLU A 459 20.70 -24.18 -13.71
N LYS A 460 21.75 -23.59 -14.30
CA LYS A 460 23.15 -23.92 -13.97
C LYS A 460 23.46 -23.68 -12.50
N ILE A 461 22.99 -22.57 -11.91
CA ILE A 461 23.19 -22.28 -10.48
C ILE A 461 22.58 -23.39 -9.62
N LEU A 462 21.40 -23.88 -9.96
CA LEU A 462 20.74 -24.96 -9.22
C LEU A 462 21.49 -26.28 -9.35
N GLN A 463 21.86 -26.68 -10.58
CA GLN A 463 22.55 -27.94 -10.86
C GLN A 463 23.93 -28.03 -10.22
N GLU A 464 24.66 -26.91 -10.14
CA GLU A 464 26.01 -26.86 -9.56
C GLU A 464 25.98 -26.71 -8.03
N ASN A 465 24.81 -26.86 -7.39
CA ASN A 465 24.58 -26.59 -5.96
C ASN A 465 25.05 -25.18 -5.54
N GLY A 466 24.87 -24.21 -6.43
CA GLY A 466 25.26 -22.83 -6.22
C GLY A 466 24.33 -22.06 -5.29
N ALA A 467 23.04 -22.41 -5.34
CA ALA A 467 21.98 -21.98 -4.43
C ALA A 467 20.84 -23.01 -4.47
N THR A 468 19.96 -22.98 -3.46
CA THR A 468 18.75 -23.83 -3.42
C THR A 468 17.54 -23.15 -4.06
N LEU A 469 17.48 -21.81 -3.98
CA LEU A 469 16.40 -20.98 -4.51
C LEU A 469 16.97 -19.91 -5.44
N ILE A 470 16.19 -19.49 -6.44
CA ILE A 470 16.48 -18.34 -7.30
C ILE A 470 15.33 -17.35 -7.13
N PHE A 471 15.64 -16.11 -6.73
CA PHE A 471 14.65 -15.04 -6.54
C PHE A 471 14.84 -13.89 -7.53
#